data_AF-A0A6I7RC39-F1
#
_entry.id   AF-A0A6I7RC39-F1
#
_cell.length_a   1.000
_cell.length_b   1.000
_cell.length_c   1.000
_cell.angle_alpha   90.00
_cell.angle_beta   90.00
_cell.angle_gamma   90.00
#
_symmetry.space_group_name_H-M   'P 1'
#
loop_
_entity.id
_entity.type
_entity.pdbx_description
1 polymer ?
#
loop_
_entity_poly.entity_id
_entity_poly.type
_entity_poly.pdbx_seq_one_letter_code
_entity_poly.pdbx_strand_id
1 'polypeptide(L)'
;MSQGRSKDGFAEGYAVTIAQHNGGWLVREFDDSFRRLATSVGAVRALRAEGAAFALLNVEEDFFVIVRPGPSRIRLLLSDATMAVDDDFAAEIAEEAGIEIPDIDPAELDDVDGYADGDFAILADLGLGEESLSVLVDPDDDPHAVIESIAAHLGFADELDDALG
;
A
#
# COMPACT_ATOMS: atom_id res chain seq x y z
N MET A 1 22.33 13.62 -18.93
CA MET A 1 22.71 13.36 -17.52
C MET A 1 21.39 13.34 -16.76
N SER A 2 20.70 12.20 -16.74
CA SER A 2 19.53 12.05 -15.88
C SER A 2 20.08 11.77 -14.49
N GLN A 3 19.88 12.67 -13.55
CA GLN A 3 20.21 12.38 -12.16
C GLN A 3 19.09 11.47 -11.66
N GLY A 4 19.38 10.16 -11.58
CA GLY A 4 18.53 9.24 -10.83
C GLY A 4 18.44 9.75 -9.39
N ARG A 5 17.21 9.95 -8.92
CA ARG A 5 16.91 10.35 -7.55
C ARG A 5 17.54 9.30 -6.63
N SER A 6 18.41 9.76 -5.72
CA SER A 6 18.99 8.94 -4.67
C SER A 6 17.87 8.41 -3.77
N LYS A 7 18.15 7.32 -3.02
CA LYS A 7 17.30 6.67 -2.01
C LYS A 7 16.65 7.57 -0.92
N ASP A 8 16.75 8.89 -1.04
CA ASP A 8 16.25 9.93 -0.12
C ASP A 8 14.91 10.55 -0.59
N GLY A 9 14.21 9.94 -1.56
CA GLY A 9 13.10 10.57 -2.29
C GLY A 9 11.81 10.77 -1.50
N PHE A 10 11.56 9.95 -0.49
CA PHE A 10 10.27 9.82 0.21
C PHE A 10 10.47 9.62 1.71
N ALA A 11 11.31 10.42 2.36
CA ALA A 11 11.59 10.26 3.80
C ALA A 11 10.34 10.32 4.72
N GLU A 12 9.19 10.75 4.20
CA GLU A 12 7.90 10.78 4.89
C GLU A 12 6.87 9.81 4.25
N GLY A 13 7.31 8.93 3.33
CA GLY A 13 6.44 8.08 2.51
C GLY A 13 5.78 8.79 1.34
N TYR A 14 4.85 8.11 0.67
CA TYR A 14 4.00 8.65 -0.40
C TYR A 14 2.68 7.89 -0.54
N ALA A 15 1.68 8.51 -1.15
CA ALA A 15 0.38 7.89 -1.39
C ALA A 15 -0.07 8.10 -2.83
N VAL A 16 -0.41 7.01 -3.51
CA VAL A 16 -0.93 7.05 -4.89
C VAL A 16 -2.28 6.36 -5.01
N THR A 17 -3.14 6.92 -5.85
CA THR A 17 -4.34 6.26 -6.33
C THR A 17 -4.08 5.64 -7.70
N ILE A 18 -4.62 4.44 -7.92
CA ILE A 18 -4.50 3.68 -9.17
C ILE A 18 -5.91 3.36 -9.66
N ALA A 19 -6.19 3.61 -10.93
CA ALA A 19 -7.44 3.22 -11.58
C ALA A 19 -7.26 2.86 -13.05
N GLN A 20 -8.11 1.95 -13.55
CA GLN A 20 -8.23 1.75 -15.00
C GLN A 20 -8.98 2.92 -15.65
N HIS A 21 -8.39 3.51 -16.69
CA HIS A 21 -8.98 4.61 -17.45
C HIS A 21 -8.65 4.51 -18.95
N ASN A 22 -9.68 4.50 -19.81
CA ASN A 22 -9.53 4.48 -21.28
C ASN A 22 -8.59 3.40 -21.85
N GLY A 23 -8.52 2.22 -21.21
CA GLY A 23 -7.67 1.12 -21.66
C GLY A 23 -6.20 1.21 -21.23
N GLY A 24 -5.87 2.15 -20.35
CA GLY A 24 -4.59 2.23 -19.65
C GLY A 24 -4.76 2.47 -18.15
N TRP A 25 -3.67 2.80 -17.48
CA TRP A 25 -3.65 3.14 -16.06
C TRP A 25 -3.68 4.65 -15.83
N LEU A 26 -4.34 5.05 -14.76
CA LEU A 26 -4.27 6.38 -14.21
C LEU A 26 -3.70 6.25 -12.80
N VAL A 27 -2.46 6.71 -12.62
CA VAL A 27 -1.82 6.82 -11.31
C VAL A 27 -1.74 8.29 -10.92
N ARG A 28 -2.09 8.62 -9.67
CA ARG A 28 -2.01 9.98 -9.15
C ARG A 28 -1.57 9.97 -7.70
N GLU A 29 -0.49 10.68 -7.42
CA GLU A 29 -0.11 11.05 -6.05
C GLU A 29 -1.21 11.91 -5.41
N PHE A 30 -1.38 11.76 -4.10
CA PHE A 30 -2.25 12.61 -3.29
C PHE A 30 -1.64 12.83 -1.90
N ASP A 31 -1.99 13.95 -1.27
CA ASP A 31 -1.56 14.24 0.09
C ASP A 31 -2.26 13.29 1.07
N ASP A 32 -1.48 12.44 1.73
CA ASP A 32 -1.90 11.67 2.90
C ASP A 32 -0.91 11.92 4.04
N SER A 33 -1.43 12.00 5.26
CA SER A 33 -0.60 12.15 6.46
C SER A 33 -0.47 10.84 7.23
N PHE A 34 -1.06 9.77 6.72
CA PHE A 34 -1.09 8.45 7.36
C PHE A 34 -1.57 8.52 8.80
N ARG A 35 -2.71 9.20 9.01
CA ARG A 35 -3.36 9.31 10.34
C ARG A 35 -4.78 8.80 10.37
N ARG A 36 -5.37 8.62 9.18
CA ARG A 36 -6.79 8.35 8.97
C ARG A 36 -6.99 7.57 7.69
N LEU A 37 -7.40 6.31 7.78
CA LEU A 37 -7.77 5.48 6.63
C LEU A 37 -8.84 6.16 5.74
N ALA A 38 -9.72 6.96 6.35
CA ALA A 38 -10.75 7.71 5.63
C ALA A 38 -10.18 8.64 4.54
N THR A 39 -8.95 9.14 4.69
CA THR A 39 -8.27 9.98 3.68
C THR A 39 -8.05 9.20 2.40
N SER A 40 -7.37 8.05 2.48
CA SER A 40 -7.05 7.20 1.34
C SER A 40 -8.30 6.60 0.70
N VAL A 41 -9.29 6.18 1.52
CA VAL A 41 -10.60 5.72 1.03
C VAL A 41 -11.32 6.84 0.26
N GLY A 42 -11.26 8.07 0.76
CA GLY A 42 -11.80 9.25 0.10
C GLY A 42 -11.14 9.52 -1.24
N ALA A 43 -9.80 9.45 -1.30
CA ALA A 43 -9.02 9.65 -2.50
C ALA A 43 -9.40 8.65 -3.61
N VAL A 44 -9.46 7.35 -3.29
CA VAL A 44 -9.86 6.32 -4.28
C VAL A 44 -11.29 6.55 -4.77
N ARG A 45 -12.24 6.87 -3.87
CA ARG A 45 -13.63 7.15 -4.26
C ARG A 45 -13.78 8.41 -5.11
N ALA A 46 -12.91 9.41 -4.92
CA ALA A 46 -12.93 10.65 -5.67
C ALA A 46 -12.57 10.47 -7.15
N LEU A 47 -11.85 9.40 -7.51
CA LEU A 47 -11.56 9.05 -8.91
C LEU A 47 -12.83 8.82 -9.74
N ARG A 48 -13.93 8.37 -9.10
CA ARG A 48 -15.17 7.96 -9.78
C ARG A 48 -14.91 7.01 -10.94
N ALA A 49 -13.94 6.12 -10.77
CA ALA A 49 -13.54 5.15 -11.78
C ALA A 49 -14.70 4.19 -12.09
N GLU A 50 -14.88 3.86 -13.37
CA GLU A 50 -15.85 2.86 -13.80
C GLU A 50 -15.30 1.42 -13.64
N GLY A 51 -13.97 1.28 -13.59
CA GLY A 51 -13.26 0.01 -13.40
C GLY A 51 -12.66 -0.15 -12.00
N ALA A 52 -11.72 -1.07 -11.87
CA ALA A 52 -10.98 -1.29 -10.63
C ALA A 52 -10.19 -0.03 -10.24
N ALA A 53 -10.26 0.31 -8.95
CA ALA A 53 -9.49 1.39 -8.34
C ALA A 53 -9.07 1.02 -6.91
N PHE A 54 -7.88 1.45 -6.52
CA PHE A 54 -7.27 1.23 -5.20
C PHE A 54 -6.21 2.30 -4.93
N ALA A 55 -5.66 2.32 -3.72
CA ALA A 55 -4.49 3.11 -3.37
C ALA A 55 -3.35 2.21 -2.90
N LEU A 56 -2.13 2.66 -3.15
CA LEU A 56 -0.91 2.15 -2.55
C LEU A 56 -0.33 3.28 -1.69
N LEU A 57 -0.07 2.97 -0.43
CA LEU A 57 0.50 3.88 0.55
C LEU A 57 1.85 3.32 0.95
N ASN A 58 2.93 4.03 0.67
CA ASN A 58 4.21 3.79 1.34
C ASN A 58 4.22 4.70 2.57
N VAL A 59 4.21 4.11 3.76
CA VAL A 59 4.06 4.82 5.03
C VAL A 59 5.43 4.94 5.68
N GLU A 60 5.97 6.16 5.70
CA GLU A 60 7.24 6.50 6.34
C GLU A 60 8.45 5.63 5.90
N GLU A 61 8.34 4.91 4.77
CA GLU A 61 9.30 3.89 4.30
C GLU A 61 9.46 2.66 5.20
N ASP A 62 8.57 2.49 6.19
CA ASP A 62 8.60 1.36 7.14
C ASP A 62 7.67 0.22 6.71
N PHE A 63 6.51 0.55 6.13
CA PHE A 63 5.56 -0.44 5.61
C PHE A 63 4.71 0.14 4.48
N PHE A 64 3.96 -0.72 3.79
CA PHE A 64 2.96 -0.29 2.83
C PHE A 64 1.57 -0.87 3.09
N VAL A 65 0.58 -0.15 2.58
CA VAL A 65 -0.84 -0.52 2.68
C VAL A 65 -1.48 -0.50 1.30
N ILE A 66 -2.25 -1.54 0.98
CA ILE A 66 -3.14 -1.53 -0.19
C ILE A 66 -4.56 -1.23 0.29
N VAL A 67 -5.12 -0.10 -0.12
CA VAL A 67 -6.48 0.30 0.24
C VAL A 67 -7.41 0.16 -0.95
N ARG A 68 -8.41 -0.73 -0.85
CA ARG A 68 -9.37 -0.97 -1.93
C ARG A 68 -10.82 -0.89 -1.46
N PRO A 69 -11.45 0.30 -1.55
CA PRO A 69 -12.85 0.47 -1.20
C PRO A 69 -13.76 -0.33 -2.13
N GLY A 70 -14.58 -1.20 -1.56
CA GLY A 70 -15.67 -1.89 -2.25
C GLY A 70 -17.04 -1.28 -1.95
N PRO A 71 -18.11 -1.81 -2.58
CA PRO A 71 -19.47 -1.34 -2.35
C PRO A 71 -20.00 -1.68 -0.94
N SER A 72 -19.51 -2.74 -0.31
CA SER A 72 -20.00 -3.23 0.99
C SER A 72 -18.97 -3.19 2.11
N ARG A 73 -17.67 -3.24 1.78
CA ARG A 73 -16.57 -3.22 2.73
C ARG A 73 -15.34 -2.59 2.11
N ILE A 74 -14.42 -2.10 2.92
CA ILE A 74 -13.07 -1.77 2.50
C ILE A 74 -12.26 -3.06 2.55
N ARG A 75 -11.43 -3.30 1.54
CA ARG A 75 -10.42 -4.37 1.55
C ARG A 75 -9.07 -3.72 1.80
N LEU A 76 -8.28 -4.34 2.66
CA LEU A 76 -7.00 -3.83 3.13
C LEU A 76 -5.97 -4.96 3.09
N LEU A 77 -4.74 -4.62 2.75
CA LEU A 77 -3.56 -5.44 2.99
C LEU A 77 -2.55 -4.55 3.71
N LEU A 78 -1.97 -5.05 4.79
CA LEU A 78 -0.90 -4.41 5.55
C LEU A 78 0.36 -5.27 5.37
N SER A 79 1.46 -4.66 4.88
CA SER A 79 2.69 -5.41 4.59
C SER A 79 3.44 -5.86 5.84
N ASP A 80 3.23 -5.19 6.96
CA ASP A 80 3.74 -5.61 8.25
C ASP A 80 2.72 -5.28 9.35
N ALA A 81 2.08 -6.32 9.87
CA ALA A 81 1.10 -6.22 10.94
C ALA A 81 1.73 -5.91 12.30
N THR A 82 3.03 -6.15 12.47
CA THR A 82 3.73 -5.84 13.74
C THR A 82 3.86 -4.33 13.96
N MET A 83 3.91 -3.54 12.88
CA MET A 83 3.91 -2.07 12.95
C MET A 83 2.72 -1.50 13.71
N ALA A 84 1.58 -2.21 13.75
CA ALA A 84 0.41 -1.82 14.53
C ALA A 84 0.62 -1.76 16.05
N VAL A 85 1.77 -2.25 16.55
CA VAL A 85 2.16 -2.16 17.96
C VAL A 85 2.56 -0.74 18.36
N ASP A 86 3.23 0.01 17.48
CA ASP A 86 3.75 1.37 17.76
C ASP A 86 3.19 2.46 16.83
N ASP A 87 2.68 2.10 15.65
CA ASP A 87 2.10 3.03 14.69
C ASP A 87 0.56 3.08 14.74
N ASP A 88 0.03 4.26 15.06
CA ASP A 88 -1.42 4.51 15.19
C ASP A 88 -2.19 4.25 13.88
N PHE A 89 -1.56 4.44 12.72
CA PHE A 89 -2.20 4.23 11.43
C PHE A 89 -2.25 2.75 11.07
N ALA A 90 -1.16 2.01 11.24
CA ALA A 90 -1.13 0.55 11.13
C ALA A 90 -2.16 -0.09 12.07
N ALA A 91 -2.31 0.43 13.30
CA ALA A 91 -3.36 -0.02 14.23
C ALA A 91 -4.79 0.23 13.70
N GLU A 92 -5.07 1.40 13.12
CA GLU A 92 -6.37 1.68 12.48
C GLU A 92 -6.62 0.76 11.27
N ILE A 93 -5.59 0.49 10.46
CA ILE A 93 -5.67 -0.46 9.33
C ILE A 93 -5.96 -1.87 9.84
N ALA A 94 -5.25 -2.33 10.87
CA ALA A 94 -5.43 -3.65 11.45
C ALA A 94 -6.84 -3.83 12.01
N GLU A 95 -7.37 -2.85 12.74
CA GLU A 95 -8.74 -2.87 13.27
C GLU A 95 -9.79 -2.99 12.15
N GLU A 96 -9.71 -2.14 11.12
CA GLU A 96 -10.67 -2.18 9.99
C GLU A 96 -10.54 -3.48 9.17
N ALA A 97 -9.32 -4.02 9.03
CA ALA A 97 -9.06 -5.26 8.32
C ALA A 97 -9.47 -6.51 9.13
N GLY A 98 -9.64 -6.38 10.45
CA GLY A 98 -9.84 -7.50 11.36
C GLY A 98 -8.58 -8.31 11.64
N ILE A 99 -7.41 -7.68 11.51
CA ILE A 99 -6.09 -8.24 11.84
C ILE A 99 -5.88 -8.12 13.36
N GLU A 100 -5.35 -9.17 13.97
CA GLU A 100 -5.00 -9.16 15.39
C GLU A 100 -3.67 -8.40 15.59
N ILE A 101 -3.70 -7.34 16.39
CA ILE A 101 -2.49 -6.62 16.79
C ILE A 101 -1.74 -7.49 17.82
N PRO A 102 -0.46 -7.82 17.58
CA PRO A 102 0.26 -8.71 18.46
C PRO A 102 0.53 -8.04 19.83
N ASP A 103 0.48 -8.85 20.90
CA ASP A 103 0.79 -8.42 22.27
C ASP A 103 2.31 -8.46 22.51
N ILE A 104 3.00 -7.49 21.90
CA ILE A 104 4.46 -7.31 21.96
C ILE A 104 4.76 -5.98 22.66
N ASP A 105 5.81 -5.93 23.49
CA ASP A 105 6.29 -4.66 24.02
C ASP A 105 6.86 -3.82 22.86
N PRO A 106 6.43 -2.57 22.63
CA PRO A 106 6.97 -1.73 21.55
C PRO A 106 8.49 -1.63 21.55
N ALA A 107 9.15 -1.77 22.71
CA ALA A 107 10.60 -1.76 22.81
C ALA A 107 11.30 -3.03 22.25
N GLU A 108 10.56 -4.11 22.02
CA GLU A 108 11.03 -5.38 21.46
C GLU A 108 10.62 -5.55 19.97
N LEU A 109 9.98 -4.53 19.36
CA LEU A 109 9.49 -4.60 17.97
C LEU A 109 10.62 -4.85 16.96
N ASP A 110 11.80 -4.25 17.18
CA ASP A 110 12.98 -4.45 16.33
C ASP A 110 13.56 -5.88 16.40
N ASP A 111 13.17 -6.68 17.40
CA ASP A 111 13.68 -8.03 17.65
C ASP A 111 12.69 -9.14 17.20
N VAL A 112 11.54 -8.78 16.61
CA VAL A 112 10.53 -9.72 16.11
C VAL A 112 10.49 -9.76 14.59
N ASP A 113 10.23 -10.94 14.03
CA ASP A 113 10.03 -11.10 12.59
C ASP A 113 8.65 -10.51 12.22
N GLY A 114 8.65 -9.53 11.31
CA GLY A 114 7.43 -8.95 10.75
C GLY A 114 6.60 -9.98 9.97
N TYR A 115 5.31 -9.69 9.77
CA TYR A 115 4.46 -10.50 8.91
C TYR A 115 3.35 -9.68 8.26
N ALA A 116 3.12 -9.92 6.97
CA ALA A 116 2.02 -9.31 6.24
C ALA A 116 0.68 -9.98 6.55
N ASP A 117 -0.40 -9.20 6.61
CA ASP A 117 -1.75 -9.72 6.86
C ASP A 117 -2.84 -8.87 6.15
N GLY A 118 -4.05 -9.41 6.05
CA GLY A 118 -5.20 -8.83 5.37
C GLY A 118 -5.64 -9.61 4.13
N ASP A 119 -6.13 -8.90 3.11
CA ASP A 119 -6.68 -9.49 1.89
C ASP A 119 -5.60 -9.69 0.82
N PHE A 120 -4.94 -10.85 0.79
CA PHE A 120 -3.97 -11.14 -0.27
C PHE A 120 -4.60 -11.36 -1.66
N ALA A 121 -5.91 -11.57 -1.74
CA ALA A 121 -6.62 -11.58 -3.02
C ALA A 121 -6.99 -10.16 -3.51
N ILE A 122 -6.45 -9.11 -2.86
CA ILE A 122 -6.86 -7.71 -3.09
C ILE A 122 -6.59 -7.21 -4.52
N LEU A 123 -5.77 -7.88 -5.32
CA LEU A 123 -5.48 -7.52 -6.71
C LEU A 123 -5.78 -8.65 -7.71
N ALA A 124 -6.47 -9.71 -7.26
CA ALA A 124 -6.67 -10.92 -8.06
C ALA A 124 -7.43 -10.68 -9.38
N ASP A 125 -8.44 -9.80 -9.37
CA ASP A 125 -9.21 -9.44 -10.57
C ASP A 125 -8.42 -8.56 -11.56
N LEU A 126 -7.26 -8.04 -11.15
CA LEU A 126 -6.34 -7.29 -12.00
C LEU A 126 -5.21 -8.17 -12.56
N GLY A 127 -5.16 -9.45 -12.18
CA GLY A 127 -4.14 -10.41 -12.65
C GLY A 127 -2.99 -10.66 -11.68
N LEU A 128 -3.03 -10.10 -10.46
CA LEU A 128 -2.10 -10.43 -9.38
C LEU A 128 -2.85 -11.21 -8.29
N GLY A 129 -2.82 -12.54 -8.38
CA GLY A 129 -3.51 -13.43 -7.45
C GLY A 129 -2.82 -13.53 -6.09
N GLU A 130 -3.52 -14.12 -5.12
CA GLU A 130 -3.08 -14.30 -3.73
C GLU A 130 -1.69 -14.93 -3.61
N GLU A 131 -1.46 -16.09 -4.22
CA GLU A 131 -0.16 -16.78 -4.18
C GLU A 131 0.99 -15.95 -4.78
N SER A 132 0.68 -15.14 -5.79
CA SER A 132 1.69 -14.27 -6.41
C SER A 132 1.97 -13.06 -5.55
N LEU A 133 0.94 -12.44 -4.97
CA LEU A 133 1.10 -11.31 -4.06
C LEU A 133 1.86 -11.73 -2.79
N SER A 134 1.54 -12.90 -2.21
CA SER A 134 2.23 -13.41 -1.02
C SER A 134 3.73 -13.69 -1.24
N VAL A 135 4.16 -13.89 -2.49
CA VAL A 135 5.58 -14.05 -2.82
C VAL A 135 6.28 -12.70 -2.98
N LEU A 136 5.53 -11.65 -3.34
CA LEU A 136 6.07 -10.29 -3.48
C LEU A 136 6.14 -9.55 -2.14
N VAL A 137 5.23 -9.82 -1.21
CA VAL A 137 5.18 -9.12 0.07
C VAL A 137 6.06 -9.82 1.08
N ASP A 138 7.23 -9.25 1.31
CA ASP A 138 8.14 -9.57 2.39
C ASP A 138 8.25 -8.36 3.33
N PRO A 139 7.94 -8.48 4.64
CA PRO A 139 8.05 -7.38 5.60
C PRO A 139 9.48 -6.83 5.75
N ASP A 140 10.51 -7.64 5.44
CA ASP A 140 11.91 -7.22 5.52
C ASP A 140 12.37 -6.42 4.29
N ASP A 141 11.56 -6.41 3.22
CA ASP A 141 11.88 -5.69 1.98
C ASP A 141 11.51 -4.20 2.08
N ASP A 142 12.26 -3.37 1.34
CA ASP A 142 11.96 -1.95 1.15
C ASP A 142 10.52 -1.77 0.58
N PRO A 143 9.61 -1.05 1.28
CA PRO A 143 8.21 -0.95 0.86
C PRO A 143 8.03 -0.36 -0.54
N HIS A 144 8.89 0.60 -0.93
CA HIS A 144 8.87 1.16 -2.27
C HIS A 144 9.23 0.10 -3.32
N ALA A 145 10.26 -0.71 -3.07
CA ALA A 145 10.66 -1.78 -3.99
C ALA A 145 9.57 -2.85 -4.18
N VAL A 146 8.80 -3.17 -3.13
CA VAL A 146 7.64 -4.08 -3.24
C VAL A 146 6.52 -3.43 -4.06
N ILE A 147 6.23 -2.15 -3.83
CA ILE A 147 5.25 -1.38 -4.63
C ILE A 147 5.65 -1.32 -6.11
N GLU A 148 6.92 -1.07 -6.43
CA GLU A 148 7.44 -1.10 -7.80
C GLU A 148 7.24 -2.49 -8.43
N SER A 149 7.46 -3.57 -7.66
CA SER A 149 7.25 -4.94 -8.14
C SER A 149 5.78 -5.22 -8.43
N ILE A 150 4.86 -4.74 -7.60
CA ILE A 150 3.40 -4.80 -7.85
C ILE A 150 3.05 -4.01 -9.11
N ALA A 151 3.60 -2.80 -9.26
CA ALA A 151 3.36 -1.92 -10.41
C ALA A 151 3.85 -2.55 -11.72
N ALA A 152 5.03 -3.16 -11.70
CA ALA A 152 5.59 -3.87 -12.84
C ALA A 152 4.75 -5.09 -13.23
N HIS A 153 4.28 -5.86 -12.25
CA HIS A 153 3.43 -7.04 -12.50
C HIS A 153 2.08 -6.66 -13.11
N LEU A 154 1.47 -5.56 -12.65
CA LEU A 154 0.18 -5.07 -13.15
C LEU A 154 0.31 -4.13 -14.37
N GLY A 155 1.53 -3.73 -14.73
CA GLY A 155 1.84 -2.94 -15.91
C GLY A 155 1.52 -1.45 -15.77
N PHE A 156 1.68 -0.87 -14.57
CA PHE A 156 1.55 0.57 -14.32
C PHE A 156 2.84 1.23 -13.77
N ALA A 157 4.00 0.57 -13.90
CA ALA A 157 5.27 1.08 -13.38
C ALA A 157 5.65 2.46 -13.96
N ASP A 158 5.51 2.64 -15.28
CA ASP A 158 5.81 3.92 -15.93
C ASP A 158 4.89 5.05 -15.39
N GLU A 159 3.60 4.78 -15.20
CA GLU A 159 2.66 5.75 -14.63
C GLU A 159 2.93 6.03 -13.14
N LEU A 160 3.46 5.07 -12.39
CA LEU A 160 3.89 5.26 -11.01
C LEU A 160 5.09 6.20 -10.94
N ASP A 161 6.12 5.95 -11.76
CA ASP A 161 7.31 6.80 -11.84
C ASP A 161 6.93 8.24 -12.23
N ASP A 162 6.08 8.39 -13.26
CA ASP A 162 5.60 9.70 -13.71
C ASP A 162 4.81 10.44 -12.61
N ALA A 163 4.07 9.71 -11.75
CA ALA A 163 3.32 10.30 -10.66
C ALA A 163 4.21 10.79 -9.51
N LEU A 164 5.35 10.14 -9.28
CA LEU A 164 6.25 10.42 -8.15
C LEU A 164 7.44 11.35 -8.50
N GLY A 165 7.75 11.51 -9.78
CA GLY A 165 8.66 12.53 -10.32
C GLY A 165 10.13 12.15 -10.41
#